data_AF-A0AAJ2NS91-F1
#
_entry.id   AF-A0AAJ2NS91-F1
#
_cell.length_a   1.000
_cell.length_b   1.000
_cell.length_c   1.000
_cell.angle_alpha   90.00
_cell.angle_beta   90.00
_cell.angle_gamma   90.00
#
_symmetry.space_group_name_H-M   'P 1'
#
loop_
_entity.id
_entity.type
_entity.pdbx_description
1 polymer ?
#
loop_
_entity_poly.entity_id
_entity_poly.type
_entity_poly.pdbx_seq_one_letter_code
_entity_poly.pdbx_strand_id
1 'polypeptide(L)'
;GIPIYHLSTSMCAAHRNSILEKVRNQLKDGNKIICISTQLIEAGVDVSFDCVIRSLAGLDSIAQAAGRCNRHGEKEVQNVYVIDHEEENLNHLKEIKVGKQVARKILIDMKRDKASHGGDLLSKQAMERYFREYYTEFNTNLNYFIPKL
;
A
#
# COMPACT_ATOMS: atom_id res chain seq x y z
N GLY A 1 -5.30 3.90 27.68
CA GLY A 1 -5.71 4.11 26.27
C GLY A 1 -4.67 3.48 25.36
N ILE A 2 -5.01 3.24 24.08
CA ILE A 2 -4.05 2.70 23.10
C ILE A 2 -3.14 3.84 22.62
N PRO A 3 -1.80 3.72 22.69
CA PRO A 3 -0.88 4.74 22.18
C PRO A 3 -1.03 4.95 20.67
N ILE A 4 -0.97 6.22 20.24
CA ILE A 4 -1.07 6.61 18.83
C ILE A 4 0.24 7.27 18.41
N TYR A 5 0.80 6.80 17.30
CA TYR A 5 2.01 7.32 16.69
C TYR A 5 1.72 7.86 15.29
N HIS A 6 2.42 8.92 14.89
CA HIS A 6 2.32 9.51 13.56
C HIS A 6 3.67 9.46 12.85
N LEU A 7 3.67 9.02 11.59
CA LEU A 7 4.85 8.95 10.74
C LEU A 7 4.55 9.50 9.34
N SER A 8 5.14 10.64 9.00
CA SER A 8 5.00 11.20 7.66
C SER A 8 6.32 11.58 7.02
N THR A 9 6.28 11.69 5.69
CA THR A 9 7.40 12.19 4.88
C THR A 9 7.74 13.64 5.19
N SER A 10 6.81 14.42 5.75
CA SER A 10 7.03 15.81 6.20
C SER A 10 7.84 15.92 7.50
N MET A 11 8.10 14.81 8.18
CA MET A 11 8.96 14.80 9.36
C MET A 11 10.44 14.74 8.97
N CYS A 12 11.29 15.49 9.67
CA CYS A 12 12.73 15.36 9.52
C CYS A 12 13.21 13.96 9.94
N ALA A 13 14.35 13.53 9.40
CA ALA A 13 14.86 12.18 9.60
C ALA A 13 15.10 11.84 11.08
N ALA A 14 15.64 12.76 11.88
CA ALA A 14 15.90 12.53 13.30
C ALA A 14 14.61 12.27 14.09
N HIS A 15 13.57 13.09 13.90
CA HIS A 15 12.28 12.90 14.57
C HIS A 15 11.60 11.62 14.13
N ARG A 16 11.65 11.31 12.82
CA ARG A 16 11.12 10.07 12.25
C ARG A 16 11.77 8.84 12.89
N ASN A 17 13.10 8.83 13.01
CA ASN A 17 13.83 7.73 13.65
C ASN A 17 13.45 7.58 15.12
N SER A 18 13.33 8.68 15.87
CA SER A 18 12.90 8.63 17.27
C SER A 18 11.50 8.02 17.46
N ILE A 19 10.54 8.35 16.59
CA ILE A 19 9.20 7.74 16.65
C ILE A 19 9.25 6.27 16.22
N LEU A 20 10.01 5.93 15.18
CA LEU A 20 10.18 4.55 14.72
C LEU A 20 10.76 3.64 15.80
N GLU A 21 11.75 4.12 16.55
CA GLU A 21 12.31 3.38 17.69
C GLU A 21 11.25 3.11 18.77
N LYS A 22 10.43 4.12 19.10
CA LYS A 22 9.33 3.95 20.07
C LYS A 22 8.32 2.91 19.58
N VAL A 23 7.90 2.99 18.32
CA VAL A 23 6.98 2.02 17.70
C VAL A 23 7.58 0.61 17.75
N ARG A 24 8.84 0.44 17.37
CA ARG A 24 9.53 -0.85 17.39
C ARG A 24 9.60 -1.45 18.79
N ASN A 25 9.93 -0.65 19.80
CA ASN A 25 10.00 -1.13 21.18
C ASN A 25 8.61 -1.58 21.68
N GLN A 26 7.57 -0.79 21.40
CA GLN A 26 6.20 -1.19 21.75
C GLN A 26 5.77 -2.50 21.08
N LEU A 27 6.05 -2.67 19.78
CA LEU A 27 5.72 -3.89 19.06
C LEU A 27 6.51 -5.11 19.58
N LYS A 28 7.81 -4.93 19.88
CA LYS A 28 8.65 -6.00 20.49
C LYS A 28 8.13 -6.46 21.84
N ASP A 29 7.59 -5.54 22.64
CA ASP A 29 7.01 -5.84 23.95
C ASP A 29 5.58 -6.44 23.85
N GLY A 30 5.06 -6.64 22.63
CA GLY A 30 3.70 -7.15 22.40
C GLY A 30 2.58 -6.15 22.73
N ASN A 31 2.92 -4.86 22.85
CA ASN A 31 1.94 -3.82 23.17
C ASN A 31 1.08 -3.45 21.95
N LYS A 32 -0.21 -3.24 22.20
CA LYS A 32 -1.13 -2.72 21.18
C LYS A 32 -0.89 -1.23 20.96
N ILE A 33 -0.67 -0.84 19.70
CA ILE A 33 -0.48 0.55 19.28
C ILE A 33 -1.24 0.84 17.99
N ILE A 34 -1.48 2.12 17.71
CA ILE A 34 -1.96 2.59 16.41
C ILE A 34 -0.86 3.45 15.79
N CYS A 35 -0.50 3.15 14.56
CA CYS A 35 0.41 3.99 13.79
C CYS A 35 -0.32 4.55 12.56
N ILE A 36 -0.41 5.87 12.48
CA ILE A 36 -0.97 6.60 11.35
C ILE A 36 0.21 7.08 10.51
N SER A 37 0.30 6.63 9.25
CA SER A 37 1.38 7.05 8.37
C SER A 37 0.93 7.42 6.97
N THR A 38 1.76 8.22 6.30
CA THR A 38 1.74 8.34 4.84
C THR A 38 2.51 7.17 4.21
N GLN A 39 2.98 7.32 2.96
CA GLN A 39 3.75 6.33 2.20
C GLN A 39 5.07 5.87 2.83
N LEU A 40 5.46 6.47 3.96
CA LEU A 40 6.74 6.24 4.59
C LEU A 40 6.94 4.80 5.10
N ILE A 41 5.89 4.11 5.53
CA ILE A 41 6.00 2.73 6.06
C ILE A 41 6.07 1.70 4.92
N GLU A 42 5.75 2.09 3.68
CA GLU A 42 5.70 1.17 2.53
C GLU A 42 7.10 0.68 2.13
N ALA A 43 8.14 1.51 2.23
CA ALA A 43 9.51 1.15 1.91
C ALA A 43 10.52 1.65 2.97
N GLY A 44 11.45 0.77 3.36
CA GLY A 44 12.62 1.16 4.19
C GLY A 44 12.42 1.10 5.71
N VAL A 45 11.25 0.69 6.21
CA VAL A 45 10.98 0.55 7.65
C VAL A 45 10.69 -0.91 8.01
N ASP A 46 11.52 -1.47 8.90
CA ASP A 46 11.28 -2.78 9.50
C ASP A 46 10.32 -2.67 10.70
N VAL A 47 9.03 -2.89 10.42
CA VAL A 47 7.91 -2.99 11.36
C VAL A 47 6.91 -4.03 10.84
N SER A 48 6.26 -4.73 11.77
CA SER A 48 5.21 -5.72 11.51
C SER A 48 3.98 -5.34 12.34
N PHE A 49 2.83 -5.22 11.70
CA PHE A 49 1.56 -4.93 12.35
C PHE A 49 0.60 -6.10 12.22
N ASP A 50 -0.27 -6.26 13.22
CA ASP A 50 -1.36 -7.23 13.18
C ASP A 50 -2.38 -6.93 12.06
N CYS A 51 -2.57 -5.67 11.73
CA CYS A 51 -3.59 -5.23 10.79
C CYS A 51 -3.12 -3.98 10.07
N VAL A 52 -3.48 -3.87 8.79
CA VAL A 52 -3.22 -2.66 7.99
C VAL A 52 -4.54 -2.12 7.47
N ILE A 53 -4.72 -0.81 7.58
CA ILE A 53 -5.83 -0.06 6.99
C ILE A 53 -5.22 0.96 6.06
N ARG A 54 -5.68 1.02 4.81
CA ARG A 54 -5.09 1.87 3.77
C ARG A 54 -6.17 2.46 2.85
N SER A 55 -5.99 3.72 2.45
CA SER A 55 -6.76 4.32 1.36
C SER A 55 -6.46 3.66 0.02
N LEU A 56 -7.48 3.44 -0.81
CA LEU A 56 -7.32 2.85 -2.14
C LEU A 56 -6.29 3.64 -2.97
N ALA A 57 -5.28 2.93 -3.44
CA ALA A 57 -4.17 3.46 -4.23
C ALA A 57 -3.82 2.46 -5.34
N GLY A 58 -2.64 2.62 -5.96
CA GLY A 58 -2.07 1.65 -6.86
C GLY A 58 -1.92 0.25 -6.24
N LEU A 59 -2.02 -0.79 -7.07
CA LEU A 59 -1.95 -2.18 -6.64
C LEU A 59 -0.59 -2.53 -6.02
N ASP A 60 0.48 -1.93 -6.55
CA ASP A 60 1.83 -1.99 -6.02
C ASP A 60 1.92 -1.37 -4.62
N SER A 61 1.29 -0.21 -4.40
CA SER A 61 1.29 0.45 -3.08
C SER A 61 0.45 -0.33 -2.06
N ILE A 62 -0.64 -0.96 -2.50
CA ILE A 62 -1.41 -1.91 -1.67
C ILE A 62 -0.55 -3.10 -1.28
N ALA A 63 0.17 -3.70 -2.24
CA ALA A 63 1.07 -4.82 -1.98
C ALA A 63 2.19 -4.45 -0.98
N GLN A 64 2.79 -3.28 -1.14
CA GLN A 64 3.84 -2.79 -0.23
C GLN A 64 3.31 -2.60 1.20
N ALA A 65 2.12 -2.03 1.36
CA ALA A 65 1.47 -1.89 2.65
C ALA A 65 1.09 -3.25 3.25
N ALA A 66 0.57 -4.17 2.44
CA ALA A 66 0.25 -5.54 2.85
C ALA A 66 1.49 -6.29 3.35
N GLY A 67 2.67 -6.05 2.76
CA GLY A 67 3.96 -6.61 3.22
C GLY A 67 4.44 -6.13 4.61
N ARG A 68 3.68 -5.24 5.26
CA ARG A 68 3.87 -4.81 6.66
C ARG A 68 2.86 -5.42 7.61
N CYS A 69 1.82 -6.06 7.09
CA CYS A 69 0.88 -6.85 7.86
C CYS A 69 1.47 -8.24 8.07
N ASN A 70 1.59 -8.68 9.32
CA ASN A 70 2.12 -10.01 9.67
C ASN A 70 3.47 -10.33 8.98
N ARG A 71 4.35 -9.33 8.89
CA ARG A 71 5.61 -9.41 8.12
C ARG A 71 6.54 -10.51 8.60
N HIS A 72 6.53 -10.80 9.90
CA HIS A 72 7.36 -11.84 10.50
C HIS A 72 6.69 -13.22 10.54
N GLY A 73 5.48 -13.38 10.00
CA GLY A 73 4.77 -14.66 9.96
C GLY A 73 4.37 -15.21 11.32
N GLU A 74 4.18 -14.33 12.31
CA GLU A 74 3.85 -14.67 13.70
C GLU A 74 2.42 -15.27 13.83
N LYS A 75 1.57 -14.99 12.84
CA LYS A 75 0.19 -15.52 12.71
C LYS A 75 0.00 -16.16 11.34
N GLU A 76 -1.05 -16.98 11.15
CA GLU A 76 -1.33 -17.60 9.85
C GLU A 76 -1.74 -16.58 8.78
N VAL A 77 -2.84 -15.85 9.01
CA VAL A 77 -3.38 -14.86 8.07
C VAL A 77 -3.84 -13.63 8.84
N GLN A 78 -3.53 -12.45 8.34
CA GLN A 78 -4.01 -11.18 8.90
C GLN A 78 -4.63 -10.31 7.80
N ASN A 79 -5.45 -9.34 8.23
CA ASN A 79 -6.28 -8.56 7.33
C ASN A 79 -5.63 -7.26 6.90
N VAL A 80 -5.77 -6.96 5.61
CA VAL A 80 -5.48 -5.66 5.01
C VAL A 80 -6.80 -5.07 4.53
N TYR A 81 -7.21 -3.95 5.11
CA TYR A 81 -8.44 -3.26 4.75
C TYR A 81 -8.10 -2.11 3.79
N VAL A 82 -8.65 -2.17 2.58
CA VAL A 82 -8.53 -1.11 1.58
C VAL A 82 -9.83 -0.30 1.55
N ILE A 83 -9.73 1.00 1.84
CA ILE A 83 -10.87 1.91 1.94
C ILE A 83 -10.85 2.87 0.75
N ASP A 84 -11.91 2.87 -0.04
CA ASP A 84 -12.10 3.84 -1.12
C ASP A 84 -12.92 5.03 -0.60
N HIS A 85 -12.24 6.14 -0.28
CA HIS A 85 -12.87 7.34 0.26
C HIS A 85 -13.21 8.34 -0.87
N GLU A 86 -14.41 8.91 -0.83
CA GLU A 86 -14.89 9.85 -1.86
C GLU A 86 -14.21 11.23 -1.76
N GLU A 87 -13.83 11.69 -0.56
CA GLU A 87 -13.29 13.04 -0.35
C GLU A 87 -11.78 13.18 -0.65
N GLU A 88 -11.13 12.15 -1.20
CA GLU A 88 -9.69 12.19 -1.46
C GLU A 88 -9.36 13.08 -2.68
N ASN A 89 -8.77 14.25 -2.45
CA ASN A 89 -8.36 15.16 -3.52
C ASN A 89 -7.01 14.75 -4.13
N LEU A 90 -7.06 14.06 -5.27
CA LEU A 90 -5.89 13.61 -6.03
C LEU A 90 -5.55 14.51 -7.23
N ASN A 91 -6.07 15.74 -7.28
CA ASN A 91 -5.95 16.61 -8.46
C ASN A 91 -4.50 16.91 -8.85
N HIS A 92 -3.58 16.93 -7.89
CA HIS A 92 -2.15 17.19 -8.12
C HIS A 92 -1.28 15.92 -8.12
N LEU A 93 -1.87 14.74 -7.95
CA LEU A 93 -1.16 13.46 -7.78
C LEU A 93 -1.57 12.50 -8.90
N LYS A 94 -1.19 12.83 -10.15
CA LYS A 94 -1.62 12.10 -11.36
C LYS A 94 -1.29 10.60 -11.28
N GLU A 95 -0.10 10.24 -10.82
CA GLU A 95 0.34 8.85 -10.63
C GLU A 95 -0.58 8.07 -9.68
N ILE A 96 -0.84 8.64 -8.50
CA ILE A 96 -1.72 8.03 -7.50
C ILE A 96 -3.15 7.91 -8.04
N LYS A 97 -3.63 8.94 -8.76
CA LYS A 97 -4.97 8.92 -9.39
C LYS A 97 -5.10 7.80 -10.42
N VAL A 98 -4.13 7.65 -11.33
CA VAL A 98 -4.13 6.59 -12.34
C VAL A 98 -4.01 5.22 -11.67
N GLY A 99 -3.09 5.05 -10.73
CA GLY A 99 -2.92 3.81 -9.97
C GLY A 99 -4.20 3.38 -9.25
N LYS A 100 -4.85 4.33 -8.54
CA LYS A 100 -6.16 4.12 -7.89
C LYS A 100 -7.23 3.68 -8.88
N GLN A 101 -7.32 4.30 -10.05
CA GLN A 101 -8.32 3.96 -11.06
C GLN A 101 -8.13 2.54 -11.62
N VAL A 102 -6.89 2.15 -11.95
CA VAL A 102 -6.60 0.81 -12.47
C VAL A 102 -6.84 -0.25 -11.39
N ALA A 103 -6.37 -0.01 -10.15
CA ALA A 103 -6.62 -0.91 -9.03
C ALA A 103 -8.12 -1.08 -8.75
N ARG A 104 -8.91 0.01 -8.83
CA ARG A 104 -10.37 -0.03 -8.68
C ARG A 104 -11.04 -0.93 -9.72
N LYS A 105 -10.62 -0.85 -10.99
CA LYS A 105 -11.16 -1.72 -12.06
C LYS A 105 -10.91 -3.19 -11.75
N ILE A 106 -9.68 -3.54 -11.37
CA ILE A 106 -9.30 -4.92 -11.00
C ILE A 106 -10.15 -5.41 -9.83
N LEU A 107 -10.31 -4.61 -8.77
CA LEU A 107 -11.14 -4.95 -7.62
C LEU A 107 -12.63 -5.15 -7.98
N ILE A 108 -13.18 -4.34 -8.89
CA ILE A 108 -14.55 -4.49 -9.39
C ILE A 108 -14.70 -5.80 -10.17
N ASP A 109 -13.74 -6.11 -11.04
CA ASP A 109 -13.76 -7.36 -11.81
C ASP A 109 -13.69 -8.57 -10.89
N MET A 110 -12.83 -8.54 -9.86
CA MET A 110 -12.75 -9.60 -8.84
C MET A 110 -14.01 -9.74 -7.97
N LYS A 111 -14.71 -8.63 -7.70
CA LYS A 111 -16.02 -8.68 -7.03
C LYS A 111 -17.09 -9.35 -7.89
N ARG A 112 -17.02 -9.20 -9.22
CA ARG A 112 -17.95 -9.83 -10.18
C ARG A 112 -17.62 -11.30 -10.40
N ASP A 113 -16.34 -11.61 -10.55
CA ASP A 113 -15.81 -12.96 -10.73
C ASP A 113 -14.53 -13.14 -9.91
N LYS A 114 -14.62 -13.96 -8.87
CA LYS A 114 -13.48 -14.24 -7.97
C LYS A 114 -12.33 -14.94 -8.67
N ALA A 115 -12.55 -15.63 -9.79
CA ALA A 115 -11.50 -16.31 -10.55
C ALA A 115 -10.77 -15.38 -11.53
N SER A 116 -11.29 -14.16 -11.74
CA SER A 116 -10.66 -13.17 -12.60
C SER A 116 -9.26 -12.82 -12.10
N HIS A 117 -8.39 -12.44 -13.05
CA HIS A 117 -7.00 -12.05 -12.78
C HIS A 117 -6.24 -13.07 -11.91
N GLY A 118 -6.47 -14.36 -12.11
CA GLY A 118 -5.73 -15.42 -11.44
C GLY A 118 -6.19 -15.72 -10.02
N GLY A 119 -7.36 -15.23 -9.61
CA GLY A 119 -8.00 -15.61 -8.35
C GLY A 119 -7.52 -14.86 -7.11
N ASP A 120 -6.50 -14.02 -7.25
CA ASP A 120 -5.88 -13.27 -6.15
C ASP A 120 -5.54 -11.84 -6.59
N LEU A 121 -5.67 -10.89 -5.67
CA LEU A 121 -5.45 -9.46 -5.94
C LEU A 121 -4.00 -9.17 -6.33
N LEU A 122 -3.05 -9.92 -5.77
CA LEU A 122 -1.62 -9.80 -6.02
C LEU A 122 -1.08 -10.95 -6.89
N SER A 123 -1.97 -11.66 -7.59
CA SER A 123 -1.54 -12.67 -8.56
C SER A 123 -0.67 -12.03 -9.65
N LYS A 124 0.19 -12.84 -10.28
CA LYS A 124 0.98 -12.40 -11.44
C LYS A 124 0.12 -11.77 -12.52
N GLN A 125 -1.06 -12.33 -12.81
CA GLN A 125 -1.96 -11.84 -13.86
C GLN A 125 -2.56 -10.48 -13.50
N ALA A 126 -2.95 -10.29 -12.23
CA ALA A 126 -3.46 -9.01 -11.73
C ALA A 126 -2.36 -7.93 -11.80
N MET A 127 -1.15 -8.24 -11.34
CA MET A 127 -0.02 -7.31 -11.35
C MET A 127 0.43 -6.96 -12.78
N GLU A 128 0.48 -7.93 -13.69
CA GLU A 128 0.82 -7.69 -15.10
C GLU A 128 -0.22 -6.78 -15.78
N ARG A 129 -1.50 -7.03 -15.55
CA ARG A 129 -2.57 -6.16 -16.06
C ARG A 129 -2.46 -4.77 -15.48
N TYR A 130 -2.27 -4.66 -14.16
CA TYR A 130 -2.13 -3.39 -13.46
C TYR A 130 -1.03 -2.54 -14.06
N PHE A 131 0.20 -3.06 -14.14
CA PHE A 131 1.33 -2.30 -14.68
C PHE A 131 1.17 -1.99 -16.16
N ARG A 132 0.59 -2.90 -16.96
CA ARG A 132 0.31 -2.64 -18.37
C ARG A 132 -0.64 -1.45 -18.56
N GLU A 133 -1.78 -1.44 -17.87
CA GLU A 133 -2.73 -0.32 -17.95
C GLU A 133 -2.11 0.97 -17.37
N TYR A 134 -1.43 0.87 -16.22
CA TYR A 134 -0.77 2.00 -15.58
C TYR A 134 0.23 2.68 -16.51
N TYR A 135 1.22 1.95 -17.06
CA TYR A 135 2.23 2.54 -17.94
C TYR A 135 1.69 2.98 -19.30
N THR A 136 0.58 2.39 -19.78
CA THR A 136 -0.07 2.85 -21.01
C THR A 136 -0.61 4.27 -20.87
N GLU A 137 -1.16 4.63 -19.72
CA GLU A 137 -1.61 6.01 -19.42
C GLU A 137 -0.44 7.01 -19.38
N PHE A 138 0.78 6.54 -19.10
CA PHE A 138 1.99 7.36 -19.07
C PHE A 138 2.83 7.31 -20.35
N ASN A 139 2.55 6.39 -21.30
CA ASN A 139 3.29 6.26 -22.55
C ASN A 139 3.27 7.52 -23.42
N THR A 140 2.27 8.40 -23.25
CA THR A 140 2.24 9.72 -23.92
C THR A 140 3.18 10.76 -23.30
N ASN A 141 3.76 10.48 -22.13
CA ASN A 141 4.65 11.39 -21.39
C ASN A 141 6.04 10.79 -21.06
N LEU A 142 6.27 9.51 -21.39
CA LEU A 142 7.52 8.81 -21.11
C LEU A 142 8.44 8.84 -22.34
N ASN A 143 9.50 9.65 -22.29
CA ASN A 143 10.55 9.72 -23.32
C ASN A 143 11.54 8.52 -23.29
N TYR A 144 11.13 7.35 -22.78
CA TYR A 144 11.99 6.18 -22.74
C TYR A 144 11.30 4.94 -23.30
N PHE A 145 12.05 4.21 -24.12
CA PHE A 145 11.60 3.02 -24.84
C PHE A 145 11.28 1.88 -23.86
N ILE A 146 10.07 1.32 -23.94
CA ILE A 146 9.71 0.07 -23.25
C ILE A 146 10.00 -1.09 -24.21
N PRO A 147 10.99 -1.96 -23.94
CA PRO A 147 11.18 -3.18 -24.71
C PRO A 147 9.92 -4.05 -24.62
N LYS A 148 9.44 -4.57 -25.74
CA LYS A 148 8.29 -5.49 -25.75
C LYS A 148 8.61 -6.71 -24.86
N LEU A 149 7.71 -6.99 -23.91
CA LEU A 149 7.68 -8.20 -23.11
C LEU A 149 7.49 -9.44 -23.99
#